data_AF-A0A7C4GVZ5-F1
#
_entry.id   AF-A0A7C4GVZ5-F1
#
_cell.length_a   1.000
_cell.length_b   1.000
_cell.length_c   1.000
_cell.angle_alpha   90.00
_cell.angle_beta   90.00
_cell.angle_gamma   90.00
#
_symmetry.space_group_name_H-M   'P 1'
#
loop_
_entity.id
_entity.type
_entity.pdbx_description
1 polymer ?
#
loop_
_entity_poly.entity_id
_entity_poly.type
_entity_poly.pdbx_seq_one_letter_code
_entity_poly.pdbx_strand_id
1 'polypeptide(L)'
;MEKNEETSKMGLSDEDLGLALVDCLLLGPPKESRTLDALIFEVEYQGKRYRLGVIGKEALESVKKHGYKDSNGKIHLRIPQTY
;
A
#
# COMPACT_ATOMS: atom_id res chain seq x y z
N MET A 1 3.49 -37.78 20.25
CA MET A 1 2.19 -37.48 19.62
C MET A 1 1.55 -36.42 20.50
N GLU A 2 1.28 -35.19 20.11
CA GLU A 2 1.33 -34.46 18.84
C GLU A 2 1.68 -33.00 19.19
N LYS A 3 2.60 -32.38 18.45
CA LYS A 3 2.81 -30.92 18.51
C LYS A 3 1.88 -30.32 17.46
N ASN A 4 0.79 -29.69 17.88
CA ASN A 4 0.02 -28.80 17.02
C ASN A 4 0.80 -27.48 16.91
N GLU A 5 1.70 -27.40 15.93
CA GLU A 5 2.16 -26.14 15.38
C GLU A 5 1.02 -25.56 14.55
N GLU A 6 0.24 -24.71 15.23
CA GLU A 6 -0.75 -23.86 14.63
C GLU A 6 -0.05 -23.01 13.56
N THR A 7 -0.31 -23.35 12.30
CA THR A 7 0.14 -22.67 11.10
C THR A 7 -0.20 -21.19 11.22
N SER A 8 0.78 -20.42 11.71
CA SER A 8 0.88 -19.00 11.43
C SER A 8 0.79 -18.88 9.92
N LYS A 9 -0.30 -18.27 9.41
CA LYS A 9 -0.38 -17.83 8.03
C LYS A 9 0.77 -16.85 7.81
N MET A 10 1.94 -17.36 7.47
CA MET A 10 3.04 -16.56 6.98
C MET A 10 2.52 -15.99 5.66
N GLY A 11 2.05 -14.74 5.70
CA GLY A 11 1.94 -13.96 4.48
C GLY A 11 3.31 -13.97 3.82
N LEU A 12 3.32 -14.09 2.48
CA LEU A 12 4.56 -13.98 1.72
C LEU A 12 5.21 -12.65 2.11
N SER A 13 6.49 -12.69 2.52
CA SER A 13 7.23 -11.49 2.85
C SER A 13 7.46 -10.67 1.58
N ASP A 14 7.71 -9.36 1.70
CA ASP A 14 7.97 -8.50 0.54
C ASP A 14 9.11 -9.03 -0.36
N GLU A 15 10.08 -9.76 0.23
CA GLU A 15 11.16 -10.47 -0.45
C GLU A 15 10.71 -11.72 -1.22
N ASP A 16 9.72 -12.46 -0.72
CA ASP A 16 9.20 -13.70 -1.34
C ASP A 16 8.33 -13.42 -2.57
N LEU A 17 7.72 -12.23 -2.65
CA LEU A 17 6.83 -11.86 -3.75
C LEU A 17 7.57 -11.40 -5.02
N GLY A 18 8.88 -11.11 -4.94
CA GLY A 18 9.62 -10.52 -6.06
C GLY A 18 9.03 -9.20 -6.58
N LEU A 19 8.10 -8.60 -5.83
CA LEU A 19 7.42 -7.37 -6.18
C LEU A 19 8.36 -6.23 -5.86
N ALA A 20 8.95 -5.63 -6.90
CA ALA A 20 9.63 -4.36 -6.73
C ALA A 20 8.61 -3.37 -6.12
N LEU A 21 8.75 -3.06 -4.83
CA LEU A 21 7.93 -2.03 -4.20
C LEU A 21 8.38 -0.69 -4.77
N VAL A 22 7.47 0.01 -5.43
CA VAL A 22 7.70 1.36 -5.92
C VAL A 22 7.34 2.36 -4.83
N ASP A 23 8.28 3.26 -4.55
CA ASP A 23 8.08 4.37 -3.63
C ASP A 23 7.38 5.53 -4.35
N CYS A 24 6.18 5.87 -3.88
CA CYS A 24 5.34 6.88 -4.51
C CYS A 24 5.03 7.98 -3.51
N LEU A 25 5.21 9.24 -3.91
CA LEU A 25 4.95 10.38 -3.05
C LEU A 25 3.45 10.68 -3.01
N LEU A 26 2.84 10.70 -1.84
CA LEU A 26 1.47 11.14 -1.66
C LEU A 26 1.37 12.66 -1.82
N LEU A 27 0.58 13.10 -2.80
CA LEU A 27 0.44 14.51 -3.14
C LEU A 27 -0.60 15.24 -2.28
N GLY A 28 -1.51 14.52 -1.64
CA GLY A 28 -2.58 15.12 -0.86
C GLY A 28 -3.43 14.09 -0.12
N PRO A 29 -4.45 14.54 0.63
CA PRO A 29 -5.37 13.65 1.32
C PRO A 29 -6.16 12.80 0.31
N PRO A 30 -6.50 11.55 0.67
CA PRO A 30 -7.30 10.69 -0.20
C PRO A 30 -8.70 11.27 -0.41
N LYS A 31 -9.24 11.06 -1.60
CA LYS A 31 -10.61 11.44 -1.98
C LYS A 31 -11.51 10.22 -1.91
N GLU A 32 -12.61 10.32 -1.18
CA GLU A 32 -13.63 9.29 -1.15
C GLU A 32 -14.41 9.28 -2.47
N SER A 33 -14.48 8.11 -3.10
CA SER A 33 -15.32 7.86 -4.27
C SER A 33 -16.49 6.96 -3.86
N ARG A 34 -17.66 7.57 -3.65
CA ARG A 34 -18.89 6.85 -3.29
C ARG A 34 -19.35 5.86 -4.37
N THR A 35 -19.07 6.16 -5.64
CA THR A 35 -19.45 5.29 -6.77
C THR A 35 -18.63 4.01 -6.81
N LEU A 36 -17.39 4.04 -6.33
CA LEU A 36 -16.47 2.90 -6.35
C LEU A 36 -16.29 2.25 -4.97
N ASP A 37 -16.95 2.78 -3.93
CA ASP A 37 -16.71 2.45 -2.53
C ASP A 37 -15.19 2.43 -2.20
N ALA A 38 -14.48 3.45 -2.68
CA ALA A 38 -13.02 3.46 -2.71
C ALA A 38 -12.44 4.78 -2.20
N LEU A 39 -11.25 4.72 -1.61
CA LEU A 39 -10.40 5.88 -1.34
C LEU A 39 -9.40 6.04 -2.48
N ILE A 40 -9.42 7.19 -3.14
CA ILE A 40 -8.52 7.52 -4.24
C ILE A 40 -7.37 8.38 -3.69
N PHE A 41 -6.15 7.84 -3.78
CA PHE A 41 -4.92 8.53 -3.42
C PHE A 41 -4.26 9.09 -4.68
N GLU A 42 -3.92 10.38 -4.67
CA GLU A 42 -3.12 10.99 -5.73
C GLU A 42 -1.65 10.89 -5.35
N VAL A 43 -0.86 10.19 -6.17
CA VAL A 43 0.56 9.96 -5.92
C VAL A 43 1.42 10.40 -7.09
N GLU A 44 2.68 10.72 -6.82
CA GLU A 44 3.69 11.02 -7.82
C GLU A 44 4.78 9.94 -7.81
N TYR A 45 5.09 9.44 -9.00
CA TYR A 45 6.14 8.48 -9.24
C TYR A 45 6.94 8.90 -10.48
N GLN A 46 8.25 9.04 -10.36
CA GLN A 46 9.15 9.47 -11.44
C GLN A 46 8.68 10.75 -12.16
N GLY A 47 8.14 11.73 -11.43
CA GLY A 47 7.63 12.99 -11.98
C GLY A 47 6.30 12.88 -12.74
N LYS A 48 5.66 11.70 -12.75
CA LYS A 48 4.32 11.47 -13.30
C LYS A 48 3.31 11.28 -12.17
N ARG A 49 2.10 11.79 -12.38
CA ARG A 49 0.99 11.69 -11.41
C ARG A 49 0.11 10.48 -11.71
N TYR A 50 -0.20 9.73 -10.68
CA TYR A 50 -1.05 8.54 -10.72
C TYR A 50 -2.17 8.63 -9.69
N ARG A 51 -3.22 7.83 -9.90
CA ARG A 51 -4.34 7.68 -8.97
C ARG A 51 -4.43 6.23 -8.53
N LEU A 52 -4.32 6.00 -7.23
CA LEU A 52 -4.49 4.69 -6.61
C LEU A 52 -5.87 4.61 -5.98
N GLY A 53 -6.72 3.74 -6.52
CA GLY A 53 -8.00 3.39 -5.90
C GLY A 53 -7.80 2.27 -4.88
N VAL A 54 -8.11 2.54 -3.63
CA VAL A 54 -8.05 1.57 -2.53
C VAL A 54 -9.48 1.21 -2.16
N ILE A 55 -9.88 -0.02 -2.44
CA ILE A 55 -11.22 -0.53 -2.19
C ILE A 55 -11.18 -1.38 -0.91
N GLY A 56 -12.06 -1.07 0.04
CA GLY A 56 -12.18 -1.83 1.28
C GLY A 56 -11.19 -1.43 2.39
N LYS A 57 -11.59 -1.73 3.63
CA LYS A 57 -10.87 -1.31 4.85
C LYS A 57 -9.49 -1.97 4.99
N GLU A 58 -9.37 -3.24 4.64
CA GLU A 58 -8.11 -3.98 4.77
C GLU A 58 -7.02 -3.41 3.86
N ALA A 59 -7.37 -3.04 2.62
CA ALA A 59 -6.44 -2.41 1.69
C ALA A 59 -5.99 -1.04 2.20
N LEU A 60 -6.88 -0.27 2.83
CA LEU A 60 -6.54 1.01 3.47
C LEU A 60 -5.55 0.83 4.63
N GLU A 61 -5.76 -0.17 5.49
CA GLU A 61 -4.84 -0.44 6.60
C GLU A 61 -3.48 -0.92 6.10
N SER A 62 -3.44 -1.69 5.02
CA SER A 62 -2.20 -2.07 4.34
C SER A 62 -1.45 -0.84 3.81
N VAL A 63 -2.12 0.05 3.08
CA VAL A 63 -1.51 1.30 2.57
C VAL A 63 -0.97 2.17 3.71
N LYS A 64 -1.67 2.23 4.85
CA LYS A 64 -1.17 2.93 6.05
C LYS A 64 0.05 2.26 6.68
N LYS A 65 0.10 0.93 6.70
CA LYS A 65 1.21 0.15 7.29
C LYS A 65 2.49 0.26 6.46
N HIS A 66 2.36 0.30 5.13
CA HIS A 66 3.48 0.39 4.20
C HIS A 66 3.83 1.85 3.81
N GLY A 67 3.01 2.81 4.23
CA GLY A 67 3.30 4.22 4.10
C GLY A 67 4.21 4.74 5.21
N TYR A 68 5.11 5.66 4.90
CA TYR A 68 5.96 6.32 5.88
C TYR A 68 6.04 7.83 5.64
N LYS A 69 6.42 8.58 6.67
CA LYS A 69 6.62 10.02 6.60
C LYS A 69 8.12 10.31 6.52
N ASP A 70 8.55 10.98 5.46
CA ASP A 70 9.93 11.42 5.30
C ASP A 70 10.29 12.57 6.27
N SER A 71 11.57 12.85 6.46
CA SER A 71 12.08 13.97 7.28
C SER A 71 11.52 15.34 6.87
N ASN A 72 11.12 15.50 5.61
CA ASN A 72 10.47 16.72 5.10
C ASN A 72 8.95 16.78 5.39
N GLY A 73 8.43 15.81 6.13
CA GLY A 73 7.02 15.70 6.49
C GLY A 73 6.10 15.20 5.38
N LYS A 74 6.66 14.76 4.25
CA LYS A 74 5.93 14.20 3.12
C LYS A 74 5.58 12.73 3.36
N ILE A 75 4.42 12.29 2.89
CA ILE A 75 3.98 10.89 3.03
C ILE A 75 4.38 10.13 1.77
N HIS A 76 5.05 9.01 1.94
CA HIS A 76 5.45 8.08 0.89
C HIS A 76 4.66 6.80 1.03
N LEU A 77 4.17 6.24 -0.07
CA LEU A 77 3.45 4.97 -0.13
C LEU A 77 4.31 3.97 -0.90
N ARG A 78 4.62 2.84 -0.25
CA ARG A 78 5.23 1.70 -0.93
C ARG A 78 4.12 0.83 -1.50
N ILE A 79 4.03 0.79 -2.82
CA ILE A 79 3.05 -0.02 -3.54
C ILE A 79 3.77 -1.08 -4.37
N PRO A 80 3.27 -2.33 -4.41
CA PRO A 80 3.84 -3.36 -5.26
C PRO A 80 3.71 -2.99 -6.74
N GLN A 81 4.83 -3.03 -7.46
CA GLN A 81 4.84 -2.88 -8.91
C GLN A 81 4.21 -4.12 -9.53
N THR A 82 2.96 -3.99 -9.96
CA THR A 82 2.29 -5.00 -10.80
C THR A 82 2.72 -4.74 -12.24
N TYR A 83 3.40 -5.73 -12.85
CA TYR A 83 3.79 -5.74 -14.26
C TYR A 83 2.59 -6.01 -15.17
#